data_AF-A0A7W1J0S5-F1
#
_entry.id   AF-A0A7W1J0S5-F1
#
_cell.length_a   1.000
_cell.length_b   1.000
_cell.length_c   1.000
_cell.angle_alpha   90.00
_cell.angle_beta   90.00
_cell.angle_gamma   90.00
#
_symmetry.space_group_name_H-M   'P 1'
#
loop_
_entity.id
_entity.type
_entity.pdbx_description
1 polymer ?
#
loop_
_entity_poly.entity_id
_entity_poly.type
_entity_poly.pdbx_seq_one_letter_code
_entity_poly.pdbx_strand_id
1 'polypeptide(L)'
;MSQPLLAMTHDWHRQRAQLRSGRLRPPPLVASGIDVAAGPDGRVVTLGGLAVIFGVFPASLEEFVDLARSRLHLGQGQARELDAVLNTRIMAMWAWLPTQRRDCYLELDRATGEEHLWLMGPGAGESREILLDDEHDDLDEAFLDALVLNGPGHWGGESGLARLVERFGHQPLLVAAQVADLLDHHPKDPQRALEFVRARWPALGAEDEAAWAPLADNEHPWVAVQLGRLALRLGHVRAARLLLRQGGQTEVAPVAHFDLGQACEVLGDLTTAESAFARYASARATDPDAWRRLLLCRVRLGHFTVAEETLKRYRGVGGKDKDLVERFLSILVRSNLRGHERARLVGWLCARLSETVPRRLSIEAVIEAACERHERQQQQIESLHLAALVDQLRLTVRERLPASITVSQIDDLVRVVLLTLPLMASRRIAPIAVETDPQVAAERHVGNAAALWATLHLGDDFALGSLGDSLAVHELARYAMNGRTNRE
;
A
#
# COMPACT_ATOMS: atom_id res chain seq x y z
N MET A 1 -38.52 -24.08 19.21
CA MET A 1 -37.70 -23.02 18.60
C MET A 1 -38.23 -22.79 17.21
N SER A 2 -38.53 -21.54 16.88
CA SER A 2 -38.90 -21.12 15.54
C SER A 2 -37.76 -21.45 14.57
N GLN A 3 -38.05 -21.57 13.28
CA GLN A 3 -37.04 -21.59 12.23
C GLN A 3 -37.24 -20.34 11.37
N PRO A 4 -36.19 -19.80 10.74
CA PRO A 4 -36.35 -18.70 9.79
C PRO A 4 -37.28 -19.15 8.66
N LEU A 5 -38.12 -18.23 8.18
CA LEU A 5 -39.07 -18.48 7.09
C LEU A 5 -38.34 -18.90 5.82
N LEU A 6 -37.21 -18.25 5.52
CA LEU A 6 -36.32 -18.69 4.45
C LEU A 6 -35.41 -19.79 4.98
N ALA A 7 -35.64 -21.01 4.49
CA ALA A 7 -34.79 -22.14 4.79
C ALA A 7 -33.32 -21.84 4.39
N MET A 8 -32.37 -22.32 5.19
CA MET A 8 -30.93 -22.16 4.91
C MET A 8 -30.49 -22.75 3.55
N THR A 9 -31.28 -23.68 3.01
CA THR A 9 -31.07 -24.31 1.70
C THR A 9 -31.55 -23.45 0.54
N HIS A 10 -32.28 -22.35 0.81
CA HIS A 10 -32.75 -21.43 -0.22
C HIS A 10 -31.56 -20.79 -0.94
N ASP A 11 -31.69 -20.62 -2.27
CA ASP A 11 -30.60 -20.16 -3.15
C ASP A 11 -29.96 -18.85 -2.69
N TRP A 12 -30.77 -17.94 -2.15
CA TRP A 12 -30.28 -16.67 -1.62
C TRP A 12 -29.32 -16.84 -0.44
N HIS A 13 -29.69 -17.64 0.56
CA HIS A 13 -28.81 -17.93 1.69
C HIS A 13 -27.55 -18.65 1.24
N ARG A 14 -27.66 -19.58 0.26
CA ARG A 14 -26.50 -20.25 -0.34
C ARG A 14 -25.57 -19.28 -1.04
N GLN A 15 -26.08 -18.36 -1.84
CA GLN A 15 -25.28 -17.38 -2.55
C GLN A 15 -24.55 -16.44 -1.57
N ARG A 16 -25.25 -15.92 -0.55
CA ARG A 16 -24.59 -15.11 0.48
C ARG A 16 -23.55 -15.91 1.26
N ALA A 17 -23.86 -17.15 1.65
CA ALA A 17 -22.89 -18.05 2.29
C ALA A 17 -21.64 -18.28 1.42
N GLN A 18 -21.82 -18.46 0.11
CA GLN A 18 -20.73 -18.58 -0.85
C GLN A 18 -19.88 -17.31 -0.88
N LEU A 19 -20.48 -16.11 -0.93
CA LEU A 19 -19.74 -14.86 -0.85
C LEU A 19 -18.91 -14.77 0.43
N ARG A 20 -19.52 -15.08 1.59
CA ARG A 20 -18.82 -15.12 2.89
C ARG A 20 -17.63 -16.09 2.88
N SER A 21 -17.83 -17.31 2.36
CA SER A 21 -16.78 -18.34 2.28
C SER A 21 -15.67 -17.98 1.28
N GLY A 22 -16.02 -17.28 0.20
CA GLY A 22 -15.11 -16.84 -0.86
C GLY A 22 -14.32 -15.58 -0.51
N ARG A 23 -14.46 -15.05 0.71
CA ARG A 23 -13.91 -13.75 1.14
C ARG A 23 -14.38 -12.58 0.29
N LEU A 24 -15.55 -12.71 -0.35
CA LEU A 24 -16.22 -11.63 -1.06
C LEU A 24 -17.23 -10.97 -0.10
N ARG A 25 -17.42 -9.65 -0.21
CA ARG A 25 -18.41 -8.94 0.60
C ARG A 25 -19.80 -9.10 0.00
N PRO A 26 -20.78 -9.65 0.73
CA PRO A 26 -22.18 -9.46 0.37
C PRO A 26 -22.52 -7.97 0.36
N PRO A 27 -23.56 -7.55 -0.38
CA PRO A 27 -24.11 -6.20 -0.22
C PRO A 27 -24.44 -5.95 1.27
N PRO A 28 -24.07 -4.77 1.81
CA PRO A 28 -24.09 -4.53 3.25
C PRO A 28 -25.50 -4.58 3.81
N LEU A 29 -26.46 -4.01 3.08
CA LEU A 29 -27.86 -3.97 3.46
C LEU A 29 -28.75 -4.35 2.26
N VAL A 30 -29.62 -5.34 2.45
CA VAL A 30 -30.56 -5.82 1.43
C VAL A 30 -31.93 -6.00 2.06
N ALA A 31 -32.99 -5.63 1.33
CA ALA A 31 -34.37 -5.89 1.72
C ALA A 31 -35.13 -6.69 0.64
N SER A 32 -36.18 -7.37 1.06
CA SER A 32 -37.01 -8.22 0.20
C SER A 32 -38.42 -8.39 0.76
N GLY A 33 -39.38 -8.61 -0.12
CA GLY A 33 -40.69 -9.15 0.25
C GLY A 33 -40.66 -10.67 0.35
N ILE A 34 -41.43 -11.23 1.28
CA ILE A 34 -41.62 -12.68 1.42
C ILE A 34 -43.11 -13.00 1.31
N ASP A 35 -43.45 -13.83 0.32
CA ASP A 35 -44.78 -14.41 0.17
C ASP A 35 -44.80 -15.81 0.77
N VAL A 36 -45.81 -16.08 1.59
CA VAL A 36 -46.00 -17.38 2.24
C VAL A 36 -47.36 -17.94 1.84
N ALA A 37 -47.35 -19.09 1.17
CA ALA A 37 -48.54 -19.83 0.78
C ALA A 37 -48.62 -21.17 1.52
N ALA A 38 -49.82 -21.65 1.81
CA ALA A 38 -50.02 -23.01 2.31
C ALA A 38 -50.11 -23.98 1.13
N GLY A 39 -49.25 -25.00 1.12
CA GLY A 39 -49.27 -26.11 0.17
C GLY A 39 -49.60 -27.44 0.85
N PRO A 40 -49.82 -28.51 0.08
CA PRO A 40 -50.18 -29.83 0.59
C PRO A 40 -49.08 -30.46 1.48
N ASP A 41 -47.81 -30.11 1.26
CA ASP A 41 -46.66 -30.62 2.01
C ASP A 41 -46.11 -29.63 3.06
N GLY A 42 -46.82 -28.50 3.31
CA GLY A 42 -46.40 -27.48 4.27
C GLY A 42 -46.42 -26.06 3.71
N ARG A 43 -45.67 -25.15 4.33
CA ARG A 43 -45.56 -23.74 3.88
C ARG A 43 -44.62 -23.65 2.68
N VAL A 44 -45.07 -22.98 1.61
CA VAL A 44 -44.26 -22.59 0.46
C VAL A 44 -43.88 -21.13 0.64
N VAL A 45 -42.58 -20.85 0.65
CA VAL A 45 -42.03 -19.50 0.84
C VAL A 45 -41.38 -19.06 -0.46
N THR A 46 -41.79 -17.91 -0.99
CA THR A 46 -41.25 -17.33 -2.22
C THR A 46 -40.77 -15.91 -1.96
N LEU A 47 -39.62 -15.57 -2.53
CA LEU A 47 -38.98 -14.28 -2.36
C LEU A 47 -39.49 -13.28 -3.42
N GLY A 48 -40.22 -12.26 -2.97
CA GLY A 48 -40.75 -11.16 -3.78
C GLY A 48 -39.68 -10.11 -4.05
N GLY A 49 -38.87 -10.32 -5.09
CA GLY A 49 -37.83 -9.38 -5.53
C GLY A 49 -36.74 -9.03 -4.49
N LEU A 50 -35.69 -8.32 -4.90
CA LEU A 50 -34.60 -7.90 -4.01
C LEU A 50 -34.27 -6.43 -4.24
N ALA A 51 -34.08 -5.68 -3.15
CA ALA A 51 -33.64 -4.30 -3.17
C ALA A 51 -32.35 -4.14 -2.34
N VAL A 52 -31.27 -3.66 -2.98
CA VAL A 52 -30.05 -3.26 -2.26
C VAL A 52 -30.25 -1.85 -1.72
N ILE A 53 -30.02 -1.66 -0.42
CA ILE A 53 -30.20 -0.36 0.22
C ILE A 53 -28.86 0.39 0.22
N PHE A 54 -28.85 1.58 -0.38
CA PHE A 54 -27.72 2.50 -0.36
C PHE A 54 -27.94 3.62 0.66
N GLY A 55 -26.88 4.04 1.35
CA GLY A 55 -26.92 5.15 2.30
C GLY A 55 -26.29 4.80 3.66
N VAL A 56 -26.76 5.51 4.70
CA VAL A 56 -26.27 5.35 6.07
C VAL A 56 -26.62 3.96 6.59
N PHE A 57 -25.60 3.22 7.04
CA PHE A 57 -25.80 1.92 7.67
C PHE A 57 -26.24 2.13 9.13
N PRO A 58 -27.15 1.32 9.69
CA PRO A 58 -27.58 1.48 11.08
C PRO A 58 -26.41 1.21 12.04
N ALA A 59 -26.26 2.07 13.05
CA ALA A 59 -25.19 1.98 14.04
C ALA A 59 -25.50 1.05 15.22
N SER A 60 -26.75 0.56 15.31
CA SER A 60 -27.26 -0.31 16.36
C SER A 60 -28.33 -1.26 15.80
N LEU A 61 -28.63 -2.33 16.53
CA LEU A 61 -29.70 -3.26 16.21
C LEU A 61 -31.07 -2.58 16.24
N GLU A 62 -31.30 -1.69 17.21
CA GLU A 62 -32.53 -0.89 17.29
C GLU A 62 -32.72 -0.04 16.03
N GLU A 63 -31.68 0.67 15.58
CA GLU A 63 -31.73 1.42 14.33
C GLU A 63 -31.94 0.55 13.10
N PHE A 64 -31.43 -0.68 13.10
CA PHE A 64 -31.67 -1.63 12.01
C PHE A 64 -33.14 -2.05 11.96
N VAL A 65 -33.76 -2.35 13.11
CA VAL A 65 -35.19 -2.64 13.21
C VAL A 65 -36.02 -1.42 12.80
N ASP A 66 -35.68 -0.23 13.30
CA ASP A 66 -36.37 1.01 12.95
C ASP A 66 -36.19 1.39 11.48
N LEU A 67 -35.04 1.08 10.89
CA LEU A 67 -34.82 1.25 9.45
C LEU A 67 -35.75 0.33 8.66
N ALA A 68 -35.91 -0.93 9.08
CA ALA A 68 -36.88 -1.83 8.47
C ALA A 68 -38.29 -1.26 8.63
N ARG A 69 -38.70 -0.85 9.83
CA ARG A 69 -40.02 -0.25 10.03
C ARG A 69 -40.24 0.99 9.16
N SER A 70 -39.30 1.92 9.14
CA SER A 70 -39.44 3.22 8.47
C SER A 70 -39.29 3.16 6.96
N ARG A 71 -38.28 2.47 6.42
CA ARG A 71 -38.02 2.41 4.97
C ARG A 71 -38.95 1.47 4.24
N LEU A 72 -39.52 0.50 4.96
CA LEU A 72 -40.42 -0.46 4.36
C LEU A 72 -41.90 -0.03 4.46
N HIS A 73 -42.19 1.01 5.24
CA HIS A 73 -43.43 1.79 5.14
C HIS A 73 -43.26 2.94 4.14
N LEU A 74 -43.19 2.59 2.85
CA LEU A 74 -42.97 3.57 1.78
C LEU A 74 -44.14 4.57 1.67
N GLY A 75 -43.84 5.86 1.61
CA GLY A 75 -44.83 6.88 1.21
C GLY A 75 -45.25 6.71 -0.26
N GLN A 76 -46.43 7.23 -0.64
CA GLN A 76 -47.06 6.99 -1.96
C GLN A 76 -46.17 7.22 -3.20
N GLY A 77 -45.15 8.08 -3.11
CA GLY A 77 -44.21 8.37 -4.20
C GLY A 77 -43.10 7.33 -4.38
N GLN A 78 -42.50 6.85 -3.28
CA GLN A 78 -41.44 5.81 -3.31
C GLN A 78 -42.02 4.40 -3.42
N ALA A 79 -43.27 4.23 -2.96
CA ALA A 79 -44.02 2.99 -3.09
C ALA A 79 -44.09 2.52 -4.54
N ARG A 80 -44.24 3.40 -5.54
CA ARG A 80 -44.44 2.98 -6.94
C ARG A 80 -43.27 2.22 -7.57
N GLU A 81 -42.03 2.46 -7.16
CA GLU A 81 -40.85 1.80 -7.75
C GLU A 81 -40.48 0.50 -7.01
N LEU A 82 -40.71 0.46 -5.69
CA LEU A 82 -40.39 -0.69 -4.85
C LEU A 82 -41.61 -1.55 -4.50
N ASP A 83 -42.83 -1.15 -4.89
CA ASP A 83 -44.10 -1.83 -4.59
C ASP A 83 -44.06 -3.28 -5.01
N ALA A 84 -43.58 -3.56 -6.22
CA ALA A 84 -43.51 -4.92 -6.73
C ALA A 84 -42.56 -5.83 -5.94
N VAL A 85 -41.63 -5.24 -5.18
CA VAL A 85 -40.63 -5.94 -4.35
C VAL A 85 -41.07 -5.99 -2.88
N LEU A 86 -41.79 -4.99 -2.38
CA LEU A 86 -42.03 -4.81 -0.94
C LEU A 86 -43.52 -4.85 -0.53
N ASN A 87 -44.44 -5.08 -1.47
CA ASN A 87 -45.88 -5.22 -1.23
C ASN A 87 -46.29 -6.66 -0.81
N THR A 88 -45.53 -7.25 0.11
CA THR A 88 -45.82 -8.57 0.70
C THR A 88 -46.15 -8.42 2.18
N ARG A 89 -46.83 -9.40 2.77
CA ARG A 89 -47.19 -9.37 4.20
C ARG A 89 -45.95 -9.41 5.10
N ILE A 90 -45.02 -10.29 4.76
CA ILE A 90 -43.78 -10.46 5.50
C ILE A 90 -42.67 -9.79 4.72
N MET A 91 -41.83 -9.05 5.44
CA MET A 91 -40.68 -8.38 4.89
C MET A 91 -39.43 -8.94 5.53
N ALA A 92 -38.34 -8.95 4.78
CA ALA A 92 -37.07 -9.34 5.33
C ALA A 92 -35.93 -8.40 4.96
N MET A 93 -35.00 -8.26 5.90
CA MET A 93 -33.83 -7.42 5.75
C MET A 93 -32.57 -8.14 6.24
N TRP A 94 -31.46 -7.97 5.53
CA TRP A 94 -30.16 -8.53 5.88
C TRP A 94 -29.15 -7.41 6.09
N ALA A 95 -28.46 -7.44 7.22
CA ALA A 95 -27.27 -6.65 7.50
C ALA A 95 -26.03 -7.55 7.58
N TRP A 96 -25.02 -7.26 6.76
CA TRP A 96 -23.74 -7.95 6.82
C TRP A 96 -22.89 -7.43 7.99
N LEU A 97 -22.50 -8.32 8.91
CA LEU A 97 -21.65 -8.03 10.06
C LEU A 97 -20.23 -8.60 9.84
N PRO A 98 -19.26 -7.79 9.35
CA PRO A 98 -17.97 -8.29 8.88
C PRO A 98 -17.11 -8.93 9.97
N THR A 99 -17.14 -8.39 11.20
CA THR A 99 -16.35 -8.88 12.33
C THR A 99 -16.80 -10.25 12.80
N GLN A 100 -18.12 -10.51 12.78
CA GLN A 100 -18.68 -11.81 13.10
C GLN A 100 -18.66 -12.79 11.91
N ARG A 101 -18.50 -12.28 10.69
CA ARG A 101 -18.70 -13.01 9.42
C ARG A 101 -20.10 -13.63 9.30
N ARG A 102 -21.11 -12.93 9.79
CA ARG A 102 -22.52 -13.36 9.79
C ARG A 102 -23.43 -12.31 9.16
N ASP A 103 -24.57 -12.73 8.68
CA ASP A 103 -25.68 -11.81 8.42
C ASP A 103 -26.59 -11.74 9.64
N CYS A 104 -26.99 -10.54 10.03
CA CYS A 104 -28.18 -10.33 10.84
C CYS A 104 -29.39 -10.27 9.90
N TYR A 105 -30.32 -11.21 10.06
CA TYR A 105 -31.50 -11.38 9.23
C TYR A 105 -32.74 -11.09 10.07
N LEU A 106 -33.50 -10.07 9.65
CA LEU A 106 -34.75 -9.65 10.28
C LEU A 106 -35.93 -10.08 9.41
N GLU A 107 -36.93 -10.65 10.04
CA GLU A 107 -38.26 -10.91 9.49
C GLU A 107 -39.27 -10.01 10.22
N LEU A 108 -40.06 -9.25 9.46
CA LEU A 108 -41.06 -8.32 10.00
C LEU A 108 -42.42 -8.64 9.39
N ASP A 109 -43.38 -9.10 10.21
CA ASP A 109 -44.78 -9.23 9.79
C ASP A 109 -45.48 -7.87 9.90
N ARG A 110 -45.84 -7.28 8.77
CA ARG A 110 -46.48 -5.95 8.73
C ARG A 110 -47.87 -5.93 9.37
N ALA A 111 -48.55 -7.08 9.41
CA ALA A 111 -49.92 -7.15 9.92
C ALA A 111 -49.97 -7.23 11.44
N THR A 112 -49.03 -7.95 12.05
CA THR A 112 -48.96 -8.15 13.50
C THR A 112 -47.94 -7.23 14.18
N GLY A 113 -46.95 -6.75 13.43
CA GLY A 113 -45.78 -6.05 13.98
C GLY A 113 -44.76 -6.98 14.64
N GLU A 114 -44.92 -8.30 14.50
CA GLU A 114 -43.98 -9.28 15.05
C GLU A 114 -42.65 -9.27 14.28
N GLU A 115 -41.57 -9.42 15.04
CA GLU A 115 -40.20 -9.36 14.56
C GLU A 115 -39.42 -10.59 14.99
N HIS A 116 -38.74 -11.22 14.04
CA HIS A 116 -37.83 -12.33 14.31
C HIS A 116 -36.45 -12.01 13.76
N LEU A 117 -35.46 -12.04 14.63
CA LEU A 117 -34.06 -11.75 14.30
C LEU A 117 -33.24 -13.02 14.35
N TRP A 118 -32.36 -13.17 13.39
CA TRP A 118 -31.54 -14.36 13.21
C TRP A 118 -30.10 -13.97 12.89
N LEU A 119 -29.14 -14.60 13.56
CA LEU A 119 -27.75 -14.61 13.12
C LEU A 119 -27.50 -15.81 12.21
N MET A 120 -27.04 -15.51 10.99
CA MET A 120 -26.82 -16.49 9.93
C MET A 120 -25.31 -16.62 9.64
N GLY A 121 -24.74 -17.75 10.05
CA GLY A 121 -23.34 -18.12 9.88
C GLY A 121 -22.97 -18.63 8.49
N PRO A 122 -21.67 -18.76 8.19
CA PRO A 122 -21.18 -19.30 6.92
C PRO A 122 -21.46 -20.80 6.73
N GLY A 123 -21.63 -21.58 7.80
CA GLY A 123 -21.90 -23.02 7.75
C GLY A 123 -23.37 -23.38 7.55
N ALA A 124 -23.63 -24.57 7.00
CA ALA A 124 -24.98 -25.11 6.90
C ALA A 124 -25.53 -25.40 8.31
N GLY A 125 -26.70 -24.83 8.63
CA GLY A 125 -27.33 -24.98 9.95
C GLY A 125 -26.80 -24.04 11.04
N GLU A 126 -25.87 -23.14 10.71
CA GLU A 126 -25.45 -22.06 11.63
C GLU A 126 -26.47 -20.91 11.61
N SER A 127 -27.68 -21.18 12.08
CA SER A 127 -28.72 -20.15 12.28
C SER A 127 -29.10 -20.11 13.75
N ARG A 128 -29.18 -18.93 14.33
CA ARG A 128 -29.59 -18.75 15.72
C ARG A 128 -30.55 -17.59 15.84
N GLU A 129 -31.71 -17.83 16.44
CA GLU A 129 -32.66 -16.78 16.78
C GLU A 129 -32.04 -15.89 17.87
N ILE A 130 -32.14 -14.59 17.69
CA ILE A 130 -31.66 -13.58 18.65
C ILE A 130 -32.85 -13.22 19.54
N LEU A 131 -32.67 -13.35 20.84
CA LEU A 131 -33.61 -12.79 21.81
C LEU A 131 -33.15 -11.35 22.10
N LEU A 132 -33.99 -10.38 21.75
CA LEU A 132 -33.68 -8.96 21.86
C LEU A 132 -33.25 -8.55 23.28
N ASP A 133 -33.78 -9.19 24.32
CA ASP A 133 -33.54 -8.77 25.69
C ASP A 133 -32.14 -9.15 26.24
N ASP A 134 -31.43 -10.11 25.63
CA ASP A 134 -30.21 -10.71 26.22
C ASP A 134 -28.90 -10.34 25.50
N GLU A 135 -28.93 -9.86 24.25
CA GLU A 135 -27.73 -9.76 23.39
C GLU A 135 -27.54 -8.40 22.69
N HIS A 136 -28.20 -7.36 23.20
CA HIS A 136 -28.22 -6.04 22.57
C HIS A 136 -26.83 -5.42 22.43
N ASP A 137 -26.01 -5.42 23.49
CA ASP A 137 -24.73 -4.71 23.52
C ASP A 137 -23.71 -5.28 22.50
N ASP A 138 -23.56 -6.61 22.45
CA ASP A 138 -22.64 -7.29 21.53
C ASP A 138 -23.04 -7.09 20.06
N LEU A 139 -24.35 -7.01 19.79
CA LEU A 139 -24.86 -6.76 18.45
C LEU A 139 -24.71 -5.30 18.06
N ASP A 140 -24.96 -4.37 18.98
CA ASP A 140 -24.73 -2.94 18.74
C ASP A 140 -23.27 -2.65 18.42
N GLU A 141 -22.33 -3.28 19.13
CA GLU A 141 -20.90 -3.21 18.77
C GLU A 141 -20.65 -3.75 17.36
N ALA A 142 -21.23 -4.90 17.00
CA ALA A 142 -21.07 -5.47 15.66
C ALA A 142 -21.71 -4.63 14.55
N PHE A 143 -22.81 -3.94 14.81
CA PHE A 143 -23.44 -3.00 13.88
C PHE A 143 -22.59 -1.75 13.69
N LEU A 144 -22.06 -1.19 14.77
CA LEU A 144 -21.15 -0.06 14.71
C LEU A 144 -19.85 -0.41 13.96
N ASP A 145 -19.30 -1.60 14.20
CA ASP A 145 -18.17 -2.14 13.45
C ASP A 145 -18.49 -2.28 11.97
N ALA A 146 -19.65 -2.85 11.64
CA ALA A 146 -20.10 -3.01 10.26
C ALA A 146 -20.24 -1.66 9.56
N LEU A 147 -20.83 -0.68 10.24
CA LEU A 147 -20.93 0.69 9.75
C LEU A 147 -19.55 1.26 9.38
N VAL A 148 -18.56 1.13 10.27
CA VAL A 148 -17.19 1.64 10.03
C VAL A 148 -16.44 0.82 8.98
N LEU A 149 -16.62 -0.50 8.92
CA LEU A 149 -15.88 -1.33 7.97
C LEU A 149 -16.45 -1.27 6.55
N ASN A 150 -17.71 -0.84 6.39
CA ASN A 150 -18.33 -0.58 5.09
C ASN A 150 -17.87 0.76 4.48
N GLY A 151 -17.33 1.69 5.28
CA GLY A 151 -16.64 2.89 4.80
C GLY A 151 -17.45 4.20 4.83
N PRO A 152 -16.84 5.34 4.43
CA PRO A 152 -17.34 6.68 4.74
C PRO A 152 -18.70 7.04 4.14
N GLY A 153 -19.10 6.38 3.05
CA GLY A 153 -20.44 6.53 2.48
C GLY A 153 -21.56 6.07 3.42
N HIS A 154 -21.25 5.22 4.41
CA HIS A 154 -22.21 4.64 5.34
C HIS A 154 -22.35 5.39 6.67
N TRP A 155 -21.43 6.28 7.01
CA TRP A 155 -21.53 7.11 8.21
C TRP A 155 -21.73 8.60 7.93
N GLY A 156 -21.90 9.01 6.67
CA GLY A 156 -22.21 10.39 6.33
C GLY A 156 -21.03 11.37 6.43
N GLY A 157 -19.80 10.89 6.21
CA GLY A 157 -18.58 11.72 6.23
C GLY A 157 -18.22 12.28 7.62
N GLU A 158 -17.45 13.37 7.64
CA GLU A 158 -16.92 13.97 8.89
C GLU A 158 -18.03 14.28 9.91
N SER A 159 -19.14 14.87 9.45
CA SER A 159 -20.24 15.28 10.34
C SER A 159 -20.95 14.10 11.01
N GLY A 160 -21.17 13.00 10.28
CA GLY A 160 -21.81 11.83 10.85
C GLY A 160 -20.85 11.02 11.72
N LEU A 161 -19.56 11.00 11.39
CA LEU A 161 -18.54 10.41 12.25
C LEU A 161 -18.41 11.17 13.58
N ALA A 162 -18.49 12.51 13.57
CA ALA A 162 -18.49 13.30 14.79
C ALA A 162 -19.69 12.96 15.70
N ARG A 163 -20.88 12.78 15.13
CA ARG A 163 -22.08 12.36 15.87
C ARG A 163 -21.96 10.95 16.44
N LEU A 164 -21.32 10.04 15.71
CA LEU A 164 -21.05 8.68 16.21
C LEU A 164 -20.09 8.70 17.41
N VAL A 165 -19.04 9.53 17.35
CA VAL A 165 -18.12 9.69 18.48
C VAL A 165 -18.80 10.36 19.68
N GLU A 166 -19.68 11.33 19.46
CA GLU A 166 -20.48 11.94 20.53
C GLU A 166 -21.39 10.90 21.20
N ARG A 167 -22.01 10.01 20.42
CA ARG A 167 -22.93 8.99 20.94
C ARG A 167 -22.24 7.80 21.60
N PHE A 168 -21.20 7.26 20.95
CA PHE A 168 -20.57 5.99 21.34
C PHE A 168 -19.20 6.18 22.00
N GLY A 169 -18.73 7.42 22.12
CA GLY A 169 -17.44 7.76 22.69
C GLY A 169 -16.26 7.45 21.77
N HIS A 170 -15.07 7.32 22.36
CA HIS A 170 -13.80 7.12 21.65
C HIS A 170 -13.47 5.65 21.41
N GLN A 171 -14.42 4.89 20.87
CA GLN A 171 -14.15 3.49 20.53
C GLN A 171 -13.02 3.37 19.49
N PRO A 172 -12.19 2.30 19.53
CA PRO A 172 -11.03 2.14 18.64
C PRO A 172 -11.34 2.35 17.16
N LEU A 173 -12.44 1.77 16.66
CA LEU A 173 -12.82 1.85 15.26
C LEU A 173 -13.27 3.25 14.84
N LEU A 174 -13.99 3.98 15.70
CA LEU A 174 -14.38 5.35 15.43
C LEU A 174 -13.18 6.31 15.41
N VAL A 175 -12.25 6.15 16.35
CA VAL A 175 -11.01 6.94 16.36
C VAL A 175 -10.17 6.62 15.12
N ALA A 176 -10.04 5.35 14.74
CA ALA A 176 -9.35 4.96 13.52
C ALA A 176 -10.03 5.50 12.25
N ALA A 177 -11.36 5.59 12.22
CA ALA A 177 -12.09 6.23 11.12
C ALA A 177 -11.81 7.73 11.06
N GLN A 178 -11.71 8.43 12.20
CA GLN A 178 -11.34 9.85 12.23
C GLN A 178 -9.92 10.04 11.71
N VAL A 179 -8.99 9.16 12.09
CA VAL A 179 -7.62 9.16 11.56
C VAL A 179 -7.62 8.94 10.06
N ALA A 180 -8.36 7.95 9.55
CA ALA A 180 -8.43 7.66 8.13
C ALA A 180 -8.93 8.89 7.34
N ASP A 181 -10.03 9.50 7.79
CA ASP A 181 -10.64 10.68 7.17
C ASP A 181 -9.69 11.89 7.19
N LEU A 182 -9.02 12.15 8.31
CA LEU A 182 -8.03 13.22 8.44
C LEU A 182 -6.80 12.99 7.56
N LEU A 183 -6.29 11.77 7.47
CA LEU A 183 -5.14 11.48 6.62
C LEU A 183 -5.48 11.61 5.12
N ASP A 184 -6.72 11.34 4.73
CA ASP A 184 -7.17 11.44 3.35
C ASP A 184 -7.41 12.91 2.94
N HIS A 185 -7.96 13.75 3.84
CA HIS A 185 -8.24 15.17 3.55
C HIS A 185 -7.08 16.13 3.93
N HIS A 186 -6.29 15.79 4.94
CA HIS A 186 -5.20 16.59 5.49
C HIS A 186 -3.88 15.81 5.65
N PRO A 187 -3.34 15.20 4.56
CA PRO A 187 -2.17 14.32 4.64
C PRO A 187 -0.86 14.99 5.11
N LYS A 188 -0.82 16.33 5.14
CA LYS A 188 0.33 17.13 5.57
C LYS A 188 0.33 17.47 7.05
N ASP A 189 -0.75 17.16 7.76
CA ASP A 189 -0.91 17.46 9.19
C ASP A 189 -1.23 16.18 9.99
N PRO A 190 -0.25 15.27 10.13
CA PRO A 190 -0.45 14.06 10.94
C PRO A 190 -0.53 14.35 12.44
N GLN A 191 -0.08 15.53 12.90
CA GLN A 191 -0.15 15.90 14.32
C GLN A 191 -1.61 16.07 14.76
N ARG A 192 -2.45 16.69 13.92
CA ARG A 192 -3.88 16.76 14.19
C ARG A 192 -4.53 15.39 14.36
N ALA A 193 -4.17 14.41 13.53
CA ALA A 193 -4.66 13.04 13.68
C ALA A 193 -4.15 12.35 14.96
N LEU A 194 -2.92 12.66 15.39
CA LEU A 194 -2.38 12.17 16.66
C LEU A 194 -3.15 12.69 17.88
N GLU A 195 -3.66 13.92 17.84
CA GLU A 195 -4.48 14.48 18.94
C GLU A 195 -5.75 13.65 19.17
N PHE A 196 -6.46 13.25 18.12
CA PHE A 196 -7.63 12.36 18.24
C PHE A 196 -7.27 10.99 18.78
N VAL A 197 -6.15 10.43 18.32
CA VAL A 197 -5.66 9.12 18.77
C VAL A 197 -5.35 9.11 20.26
N ARG A 198 -4.85 10.20 20.82
CA ARG A 198 -4.56 10.33 22.26
C ARG A 198 -5.78 10.27 23.15
N ALA A 199 -6.98 10.57 22.63
CA ALA A 199 -8.22 10.41 23.39
C ALA A 199 -8.47 8.94 23.77
N ARG A 200 -8.01 7.99 22.93
CA ARG A 200 -8.15 6.54 23.18
C ARG A 200 -6.87 5.88 23.67
N TRP A 201 -5.71 6.29 23.14
CA TRP A 201 -4.40 5.75 23.52
C TRP A 201 -3.48 6.89 24.00
N PRO A 202 -3.62 7.36 25.26
CA PRO A 202 -2.88 8.52 25.76
C PRO A 202 -1.36 8.37 25.74
N ALA A 203 -0.86 7.13 25.76
CA ALA A 203 0.56 6.83 25.72
C ALA A 203 1.20 7.06 24.33
N LEU A 204 0.41 7.27 23.27
CA LEU A 204 0.96 7.50 21.94
C LEU A 204 1.55 8.92 21.82
N GLY A 205 2.87 8.94 21.65
CA GLY A 205 3.67 10.14 21.41
C GLY A 205 4.10 10.29 19.95
N ALA A 206 4.50 11.51 19.58
CA ALA A 206 5.20 11.78 18.32
C ALA A 206 6.69 11.43 18.38
N GLU A 207 7.23 11.18 19.57
CA GLU A 207 8.64 10.85 19.80
C GLU A 207 8.84 9.40 20.25
N ASP A 208 7.84 8.83 20.94
CA ASP A 208 7.91 7.46 21.47
C ASP A 208 7.26 6.45 20.51
N GLU A 209 8.10 5.70 19.80
CA GLU A 209 7.67 4.63 18.90
C GLU A 209 7.26 3.35 19.65
N ALA A 210 7.70 3.15 20.90
CA ALA A 210 7.50 1.88 21.62
C ALA A 210 6.03 1.61 21.95
N ALA A 211 5.28 2.66 22.28
CA ALA A 211 3.87 2.56 22.64
C ALA A 211 2.96 2.10 21.47
N TRP A 212 3.43 2.20 20.22
CA TRP A 212 2.65 1.82 19.04
C TRP A 212 2.65 0.31 18.77
N ALA A 213 3.73 -0.40 19.11
CA ALA A 213 3.91 -1.80 18.73
C ALA A 213 2.84 -2.74 19.31
N PRO A 214 2.43 -2.62 20.60
CA PRO A 214 1.40 -3.49 21.18
C PRO A 214 0.04 -3.40 20.47
N LEU A 215 -0.24 -2.29 19.77
CA LEU A 215 -1.52 -2.10 19.08
C LEU A 215 -1.68 -3.02 17.87
N ALA A 216 -0.57 -3.58 17.35
CA ALA A 216 -0.65 -4.54 16.25
C ALA A 216 -1.30 -5.86 16.68
N ASP A 217 -1.20 -6.24 17.96
CA ASP A 217 -1.68 -7.52 18.47
C ASP A 217 -2.96 -7.38 19.31
N ASN A 218 -3.24 -6.18 19.83
CA ASN A 218 -4.35 -5.93 20.76
C ASN A 218 -5.57 -5.24 20.13
N GLU A 219 -5.44 -4.69 18.91
CA GLU A 219 -6.51 -3.94 18.26
C GLU A 219 -7.01 -4.66 17.00
N HIS A 220 -8.23 -4.31 16.57
CA HIS A 220 -8.77 -4.82 15.31
C HIS A 220 -7.82 -4.51 14.14
N PRO A 221 -7.56 -5.46 13.20
CA PRO A 221 -6.59 -5.26 12.13
C PRO A 221 -6.79 -3.99 11.30
N TRP A 222 -8.04 -3.54 11.13
CA TRP A 222 -8.34 -2.30 10.41
C TRP A 222 -7.91 -1.06 11.21
N VAL A 223 -8.10 -1.06 12.53
CA VAL A 223 -7.61 -0.02 13.44
C VAL A 223 -6.10 0.05 13.37
N ALA A 224 -5.43 -1.10 13.52
CA ALA A 224 -3.99 -1.20 13.42
C ALA A 224 -3.49 -0.59 12.10
N VAL A 225 -4.13 -0.89 10.96
CA VAL A 225 -3.74 -0.31 9.66
C VAL A 225 -3.85 1.21 9.62
N GLN A 226 -4.95 1.81 10.11
CA GLN A 226 -5.07 3.28 10.11
C GLN A 226 -4.03 3.94 11.03
N LEU A 227 -3.79 3.35 12.20
CA LEU A 227 -2.73 3.80 13.11
C LEU A 227 -1.34 3.61 12.48
N GLY A 228 -1.12 2.56 11.70
CA GLY A 228 0.11 2.33 10.96
C GLY A 228 0.37 3.37 9.87
N ARG A 229 -0.68 3.84 9.19
CA ARG A 229 -0.59 4.96 8.23
C ARG A 229 -0.20 6.24 8.95
N LEU A 230 -0.80 6.52 10.10
CA LEU A 230 -0.45 7.67 10.94
C LEU A 230 1.00 7.59 11.43
N ALA A 231 1.41 6.46 12.00
CA ALA A 231 2.77 6.20 12.45
C ALA A 231 3.80 6.47 11.34
N LEU A 232 3.50 6.05 10.11
CA LEU A 232 4.37 6.32 8.96
C LEU A 232 4.53 7.83 8.68
N ARG A 233 3.44 8.59 8.75
CA ARG A 233 3.45 10.04 8.52
C ARG A 233 4.16 10.81 9.64
N LEU A 234 4.13 10.27 10.86
CA LEU A 234 4.90 10.77 12.01
C LEU A 234 6.38 10.36 11.97
N GLY A 235 6.78 9.46 11.06
CA GLY A 235 8.16 8.99 10.94
C GLY A 235 8.50 7.76 11.81
N HIS A 236 7.51 7.16 12.48
CA HIS A 236 7.63 5.91 13.24
C HIS A 236 7.59 4.69 12.30
N VAL A 237 8.65 4.53 11.52
CA VAL A 237 8.70 3.57 10.41
C VAL A 237 8.62 2.11 10.88
N ARG A 238 9.20 1.76 12.05
CA ARG A 238 9.17 0.38 12.57
C ARG A 238 7.78 0.03 13.07
N ALA A 239 7.15 0.93 13.82
CA ALA A 239 5.76 0.79 14.25
C ALA A 239 4.80 0.70 13.06
N ALA A 240 4.96 1.60 12.08
CA ALA A 240 4.17 1.59 10.85
C ALA A 240 4.23 0.24 10.15
N ARG A 241 5.43 -0.34 9.99
CA ARG A 241 5.58 -1.67 9.38
C ARG A 241 4.82 -2.75 10.14
N LEU A 242 4.88 -2.77 11.48
CA LEU A 242 4.19 -3.77 12.29
C LEU A 242 2.68 -3.66 12.14
N LEU A 243 2.17 -2.44 12.28
CA LEU A 243 0.75 -2.13 12.21
C LEU A 243 0.15 -2.36 10.82
N LEU A 244 0.83 -1.90 9.76
CA LEU A 244 0.35 -2.03 8.37
C LEU A 244 0.36 -3.48 7.87
N ARG A 245 1.18 -4.37 8.47
CA ARG A 245 1.16 -5.81 8.16
C ARG A 245 -0.18 -6.46 8.53
N GLN A 246 -0.94 -5.88 9.47
CA GLN A 246 -2.28 -6.36 9.80
C GLN A 246 -3.28 -6.20 8.66
N GLY A 247 -2.97 -5.38 7.65
CA GLY A 247 -3.74 -5.30 6.40
C GLY A 247 -3.77 -6.58 5.56
N GLY A 248 -3.00 -7.61 5.92
CA GLY A 248 -3.16 -8.96 5.37
C GLY A 248 -4.34 -9.74 5.97
N GLN A 249 -4.84 -9.33 7.12
CA GLN A 249 -5.90 -10.01 7.88
C GLN A 249 -7.28 -9.37 7.72
N THR A 250 -7.32 -8.14 7.22
CA THR A 250 -8.55 -7.40 6.91
C THR A 250 -8.45 -6.82 5.52
N GLU A 251 -9.59 -6.49 4.94
CA GLU A 251 -9.61 -5.69 3.73
C GLU A 251 -9.32 -4.22 4.06
N VAL A 252 -8.39 -3.65 3.31
CA VAL A 252 -7.88 -2.30 3.50
C VAL A 252 -7.85 -1.58 2.18
N ALA A 253 -7.92 -0.25 2.23
CA ALA A 253 -7.72 0.57 1.04
C ALA A 253 -6.35 0.28 0.42
N PRO A 254 -6.21 0.27 -0.92
CA PRO A 254 -4.93 0.00 -1.59
C PRO A 254 -3.77 0.85 -1.08
N VAL A 255 -4.04 2.10 -0.66
CA VAL A 255 -3.04 3.01 -0.10
C VAL A 255 -2.29 2.43 1.11
N ALA A 256 -2.92 1.56 1.91
CA ALA A 256 -2.26 0.89 3.02
C ALA A 256 -1.11 -0.04 2.55
N HIS A 257 -1.26 -0.68 1.39
CA HIS A 257 -0.18 -1.48 0.79
C HIS A 257 0.95 -0.59 0.27
N PHE A 258 0.63 0.59 -0.26
CA PHE A 258 1.65 1.56 -0.65
C PHE A 258 2.44 2.08 0.57
N ASP A 259 1.75 2.45 1.64
CA ASP A 259 2.36 2.88 2.90
C ASP A 259 3.21 1.76 3.53
N LEU A 260 2.74 0.50 3.50
CA LEU A 260 3.53 -0.66 3.94
C LEU A 260 4.81 -0.81 3.11
N GLY A 261 4.70 -0.67 1.79
CA GLY A 261 5.83 -0.71 0.87
C GLY A 261 6.87 0.36 1.20
N GLN A 262 6.42 1.59 1.48
CA GLN A 262 7.31 2.67 1.91
C GLN A 262 8.01 2.37 3.25
N ALA A 263 7.27 1.88 4.24
CA ALA A 263 7.84 1.54 5.54
C ALA A 263 8.93 0.46 5.40
N CYS A 264 8.65 -0.59 4.64
CA CYS A 264 9.60 -1.66 4.34
C CYS A 264 10.80 -1.17 3.51
N GLU A 265 10.59 -0.32 2.51
CA GLU A 265 11.66 0.27 1.69
C GLU A 265 12.65 1.07 2.55
N VAL A 266 12.16 1.87 3.49
CA VAL A 266 12.99 2.67 4.42
C VAL A 266 13.77 1.77 5.38
N LEU A 267 13.19 0.66 5.82
CA LEU A 267 13.85 -0.33 6.69
C LEU A 267 14.79 -1.29 5.94
N GLY A 268 14.87 -1.20 4.61
CA GLY A 268 15.68 -2.08 3.77
C GLY A 268 15.09 -3.49 3.58
N ASP A 269 13.83 -3.72 3.97
CA ASP A 269 13.10 -4.97 3.74
C ASP A 269 12.49 -4.98 2.33
N LEU A 270 13.37 -5.09 1.32
CA LEU A 270 12.99 -4.93 -0.08
C LEU A 270 12.04 -6.01 -0.59
N THR A 271 12.14 -7.24 -0.08
CA THR A 271 11.25 -8.34 -0.46
C THR A 271 9.81 -8.05 -0.03
N THR A 272 9.61 -7.60 1.21
CA THR A 272 8.27 -7.22 1.68
C THR A 272 7.78 -5.95 0.97
N ALA A 273 8.68 -4.99 0.71
CA ALA A 273 8.34 -3.78 -0.04
C ALA A 273 7.86 -4.11 -1.47
N GLU A 274 8.54 -5.03 -2.18
CA GLU A 274 8.12 -5.48 -3.51
C GLU A 274 6.72 -6.08 -3.47
N SER A 275 6.44 -6.99 -2.53
CA SER A 275 5.12 -7.62 -2.39
C SER A 275 4.02 -6.59 -2.16
N ALA A 276 4.27 -5.61 -1.28
CA ALA A 276 3.32 -4.56 -0.94
C ALA A 276 3.07 -3.63 -2.15
N PHE A 277 4.12 -3.16 -2.84
CA PHE A 277 3.98 -2.35 -4.05
C PHE A 277 3.34 -3.12 -5.20
N ALA A 278 3.56 -4.43 -5.32
CA ALA A 278 2.91 -5.26 -6.34
C ALA A 278 1.39 -5.35 -6.10
N ARG A 279 0.95 -5.49 -4.85
CA ARG A 279 -0.48 -5.42 -4.48
C ARG A 279 -1.07 -4.06 -4.80
N TYR A 280 -0.38 -2.98 -4.43
CA TYR A 280 -0.81 -1.62 -4.74
C TYR A 280 -0.93 -1.37 -6.26
N ALA A 281 0.10 -1.73 -7.03
CA ALA A 281 0.09 -1.58 -8.49
C ALA A 281 -0.98 -2.43 -9.17
N SER A 282 -1.30 -3.61 -8.62
CA SER A 282 -2.41 -4.43 -9.14
C SER A 282 -3.77 -3.78 -8.89
N ALA A 283 -3.97 -3.19 -7.71
CA ALA A 283 -5.21 -2.49 -7.36
C ALA A 283 -5.35 -1.12 -8.04
N ARG A 284 -4.23 -0.47 -8.40
CA ARG A 284 -4.14 0.82 -9.09
C ARG A 284 -3.37 0.66 -10.40
N ALA A 285 -3.86 -0.23 -11.26
CA ALA A 285 -3.15 -0.62 -12.48
C ALA A 285 -2.83 0.53 -13.45
N THR A 286 -3.56 1.65 -13.38
CA THR A 286 -3.37 2.85 -14.20
C THR A 286 -2.49 3.93 -13.54
N ASP A 287 -2.03 3.73 -12.31
CA ASP A 287 -1.19 4.69 -11.59
C ASP A 287 0.29 4.51 -11.96
N PRO A 288 0.91 5.47 -12.68
CA PRO A 288 2.33 5.38 -13.03
C PRO A 288 3.24 5.37 -11.80
N ASP A 289 2.84 6.01 -10.68
CA ASP A 289 3.66 6.06 -9.47
C ASP A 289 3.81 4.68 -8.83
N ALA A 290 2.73 3.90 -8.87
CA ALA A 290 2.69 2.52 -8.38
C ALA A 290 3.73 1.65 -9.10
N TRP A 291 3.73 1.69 -10.44
CA TRP A 291 4.68 0.92 -11.26
C TRP A 291 6.11 1.43 -11.09
N ARG A 292 6.31 2.74 -10.95
CA ARG A 292 7.63 3.35 -10.73
C ARG A 292 8.28 2.85 -9.43
N ARG A 293 7.53 2.83 -8.31
CA ARG A 293 8.02 2.32 -7.02
C ARG A 293 8.34 0.83 -7.08
N LEU A 294 7.45 0.04 -7.69
CA LEU A 294 7.64 -1.40 -7.86
C LEU A 294 8.88 -1.71 -8.71
N LEU A 295 9.07 -0.97 -9.82
CA LEU A 295 10.23 -1.12 -10.71
C LEU A 295 11.54 -0.92 -9.95
N LEU A 296 11.64 0.18 -9.20
CA LEU A 296 12.86 0.50 -8.44
C LEU A 296 13.16 -0.57 -7.38
N CYS A 297 12.15 -1.13 -6.73
CA CYS A 297 12.35 -2.26 -5.80
C CYS A 297 12.87 -3.51 -6.51
N ARG A 298 12.27 -3.89 -7.65
CA ARG A 298 12.67 -5.06 -8.44
C ARG A 298 14.10 -4.97 -8.95
N VAL A 299 14.51 -3.81 -9.43
CA VAL A 299 15.88 -3.59 -9.89
C VAL A 299 16.88 -3.72 -8.74
N ARG A 300 16.58 -3.17 -7.56
CA ARG A 300 17.45 -3.30 -6.37
C ARG A 300 17.57 -4.75 -5.90
N LEU A 301 16.47 -5.52 -5.96
CA LEU A 301 16.46 -6.95 -5.68
C LEU A 301 17.22 -7.78 -6.73
N GLY A 302 17.42 -7.25 -7.94
CA GLY A 302 18.03 -7.97 -9.06
C GLY A 302 17.05 -8.81 -9.88
N HIS A 303 15.74 -8.58 -9.72
CA HIS A 303 14.68 -9.27 -10.48
C HIS A 303 14.53 -8.67 -11.89
N PHE A 304 15.58 -8.70 -12.70
CA PHE A 304 15.66 -7.92 -13.95
C PHE A 304 14.60 -8.29 -14.98
N THR A 305 14.31 -9.58 -15.19
CA THR A 305 13.26 -10.02 -16.12
C THR A 305 11.91 -9.41 -15.74
N VAL A 306 11.55 -9.46 -14.46
CA VAL A 306 10.29 -8.89 -13.97
C VAL A 306 10.34 -7.35 -14.01
N ALA A 307 11.52 -6.75 -13.81
CA ALA A 307 11.71 -5.30 -13.94
C ALA A 307 11.43 -4.80 -15.37
N GLU A 308 11.86 -5.51 -16.42
CA GLU A 308 11.54 -5.17 -17.82
C GLU A 308 10.03 -5.10 -18.04
N GLU A 309 9.31 -6.11 -17.55
CA GLU A 309 7.86 -6.19 -17.67
C GLU A 309 7.19 -5.04 -16.91
N THR A 310 7.77 -4.65 -15.77
CA THR A 310 7.32 -3.52 -14.97
C THR A 310 7.55 -2.19 -15.69
N LEU A 311 8.70 -2.02 -16.36
CA LEU A 311 9.01 -0.83 -17.14
C LEU A 311 8.07 -0.68 -18.33
N LYS A 312 7.75 -1.77 -19.03
CA LYS A 312 6.74 -1.78 -20.10
C LYS A 312 5.38 -1.32 -19.59
N ARG A 313 4.93 -1.82 -18.41
CA ARG A 313 3.68 -1.39 -17.78
C ARG A 313 3.71 0.08 -17.35
N TYR A 314 4.78 0.52 -16.71
CA TYR A 314 5.00 1.92 -16.32
C TYR A 314 4.82 2.86 -17.51
N ARG A 315 5.51 2.58 -18.63
CA ARG A 315 5.38 3.37 -19.87
C ARG A 315 3.97 3.26 -20.47
N GLY A 316 3.39 2.06 -20.45
CA GLY A 316 2.05 1.79 -20.98
C GLY A 316 0.93 2.58 -20.30
N VAL A 317 1.12 2.99 -19.04
CA VAL A 317 0.17 3.84 -18.30
C VAL A 317 0.56 5.32 -18.27
N GLY A 318 1.46 5.74 -19.16
CA GLY A 318 1.87 7.14 -19.32
C GLY A 318 3.06 7.56 -18.45
N GLY A 319 3.74 6.63 -17.80
CA GLY A 319 4.98 6.89 -17.08
C GLY A 319 6.09 7.41 -18.00
N LYS A 320 6.80 8.44 -17.55
CA LYS A 320 7.87 9.09 -18.34
C LYS A 320 9.24 8.69 -17.83
N ASP A 321 10.16 8.42 -18.75
CA ASP A 321 11.54 8.09 -18.42
C ASP A 321 12.24 9.20 -17.64
N LYS A 322 11.90 10.48 -17.92
CA LYS A 322 12.40 11.64 -17.17
C LYS A 322 12.10 11.52 -15.67
N ASP A 323 10.85 11.21 -15.32
CA ASP A 323 10.41 11.13 -13.92
C ASP A 323 11.07 9.94 -13.20
N LEU A 324 11.30 8.86 -13.94
CA LEU A 324 12.05 7.70 -13.46
C LEU A 324 13.52 8.04 -13.20
N VAL A 325 14.19 8.76 -14.11
CA VAL A 325 15.57 9.25 -13.92
C VAL A 325 15.66 10.19 -12.73
N GLU A 326 14.75 11.15 -12.58
CA GLU A 326 14.73 12.07 -11.44
C GLU A 326 14.61 11.33 -10.11
N ARG A 327 13.75 10.31 -10.03
CA ARG A 327 13.67 9.47 -8.83
C ARG A 327 14.95 8.68 -8.60
N PHE A 328 15.46 8.03 -9.64
CA PHE A 328 16.68 7.24 -9.58
C PHE A 328 17.85 8.06 -9.00
N LEU A 329 18.06 9.27 -9.52
CA LEU A 329 19.10 10.17 -9.02
C LEU A 329 18.84 10.59 -7.57
N SER A 330 17.57 10.87 -7.21
CA SER A 330 17.20 11.16 -5.82
C SER A 330 17.56 10.01 -4.87
N ILE A 331 17.36 8.75 -5.29
CA ILE A 331 17.76 7.56 -4.51
C ILE A 331 19.29 7.48 -4.42
N LEU A 332 20.03 7.65 -5.51
CA LEU A 332 21.50 7.61 -5.48
C LEU A 332 22.13 8.67 -4.56
N VAL A 333 21.52 9.85 -4.49
CA VAL A 333 22.02 10.97 -3.69
C VAL A 333 21.63 10.85 -2.21
N ARG A 334 20.40 10.40 -1.93
CA ARG A 334 19.79 10.48 -0.58
C ARG A 334 19.70 9.16 0.17
N SER A 335 19.79 8.01 -0.50
CA SER A 335 19.53 6.72 0.12
C SER A 335 20.81 6.05 0.63
N ASN A 336 20.70 5.35 1.75
CA ASN A 336 21.71 4.41 2.24
C ASN A 336 21.65 3.09 1.45
N LEU A 337 21.96 3.17 0.16
CA LEU A 337 21.99 1.99 -0.69
C LEU A 337 23.21 1.14 -0.37
N ARG A 338 22.99 -0.17 -0.23
CA ARG A 338 24.09 -1.14 -0.25
C ARG A 338 24.79 -1.09 -1.60
N GLY A 339 26.10 -1.30 -1.62
CA GLY A 339 26.89 -1.15 -2.85
C GLY A 339 26.41 -2.04 -4.01
N HIS A 340 25.99 -3.28 -3.72
CA HIS A 340 25.40 -4.16 -4.73
C HIS A 340 24.02 -3.67 -5.24
N GLU A 341 23.17 -3.10 -4.37
CA GLU A 341 21.89 -2.51 -4.80
C GLU A 341 22.13 -1.32 -5.72
N ARG A 342 23.11 -0.48 -5.38
CA ARG A 342 23.54 0.65 -6.22
C ARG A 342 24.06 0.16 -7.58
N ALA A 343 24.95 -0.83 -7.59
CA ALA A 343 25.48 -1.39 -8.83
C ALA A 343 24.37 -1.92 -9.76
N ARG A 344 23.41 -2.68 -9.21
CA ARG A 344 22.26 -3.20 -9.97
C ARG A 344 21.40 -2.06 -10.52
N LEU A 345 21.10 -1.06 -9.69
CA LEU A 345 20.27 0.08 -10.04
C LEU A 345 20.89 0.90 -11.17
N VAL A 346 22.18 1.24 -11.04
CA VAL A 346 22.93 2.02 -12.01
C VAL A 346 23.11 1.26 -13.32
N GLY A 347 23.62 0.02 -13.26
CA GLY A 347 23.87 -0.79 -14.45
C GLY A 347 22.60 -1.01 -15.28
N TRP A 348 21.50 -1.36 -14.61
CA TRP A 348 20.22 -1.60 -15.30
C TRP A 348 19.59 -0.31 -15.85
N LEU A 349 19.52 0.77 -15.07
CA LEU A 349 18.85 2.00 -15.52
C LEU A 349 19.64 2.73 -16.61
N CYS A 350 20.97 2.80 -16.52
CA CYS A 350 21.77 3.39 -17.60
C CYS A 350 21.66 2.59 -18.90
N ALA A 351 21.48 1.27 -18.84
CA ALA A 351 21.30 0.44 -20.03
C ALA A 351 19.93 0.66 -20.72
N ARG A 352 18.89 0.99 -19.94
CA ARG A 352 17.50 1.14 -20.42
C ARG A 352 17.05 2.57 -20.68
N LEU A 353 17.76 3.53 -20.10
CA LEU A 353 17.47 4.96 -20.19
C LEU A 353 18.63 5.72 -20.84
N SER A 354 19.35 5.07 -21.77
CA SER A 354 20.58 5.57 -22.41
C SER A 354 20.39 6.92 -23.13
N GLU A 355 19.18 7.28 -23.55
CA GLU A 355 18.92 8.61 -24.10
C GLU A 355 18.61 9.66 -23.02
N THR A 356 17.93 9.25 -21.95
CA THR A 356 17.38 10.19 -20.95
C THR A 356 18.41 10.52 -19.87
N VAL A 357 19.23 9.54 -19.46
CA VAL A 357 20.27 9.72 -18.43
C VAL A 357 21.31 10.75 -18.88
N PRO A 358 21.95 10.66 -20.06
CA PRO A 358 22.96 11.65 -20.47
C PRO A 358 22.41 13.07 -20.63
N ARG A 359 21.14 13.21 -21.06
CA ARG A 359 20.46 14.52 -21.16
C ARG A 359 20.21 15.17 -19.80
N ARG A 360 20.06 14.36 -18.75
CA ARG A 360 19.78 14.82 -17.39
C ARG A 360 21.02 14.95 -16.53
N LEU A 361 22.04 14.16 -16.85
CA LEU A 361 23.25 14.04 -16.06
C LEU A 361 24.43 13.83 -17.01
N SER A 362 25.07 14.93 -17.38
CA SER A 362 26.32 14.88 -18.12
C SER A 362 27.46 14.44 -17.19
N ILE A 363 28.57 13.99 -17.77
CA ILE A 363 29.74 13.56 -16.98
C ILE A 363 30.31 14.76 -16.21
N GLU A 364 30.31 15.94 -16.84
CA GLU A 364 30.73 17.21 -16.26
C GLU A 364 29.86 17.57 -15.05
N ALA A 365 28.54 17.39 -15.14
CA ALA A 365 27.63 17.61 -14.01
C ALA A 365 27.89 16.64 -12.84
N VAL A 366 28.31 15.40 -13.11
CA VAL A 366 28.71 14.46 -12.06
C VAL A 366 30.01 14.89 -11.39
N ILE A 367 31.00 15.34 -12.17
CA ILE A 367 32.28 15.88 -11.66
C ILE A 367 32.02 17.12 -10.80
N GLU A 368 31.24 18.07 -11.30
CA GLU A 368 30.87 19.30 -10.59
C GLU A 368 30.20 18.97 -9.25
N ALA A 369 29.17 18.11 -9.26
CA ALA A 369 28.47 17.69 -8.05
C ALA A 369 29.37 16.93 -7.05
N ALA A 370 30.42 16.25 -7.52
CA ALA A 370 31.41 15.63 -6.65
C ALA A 370 32.32 16.67 -5.99
N CYS A 371 32.72 17.71 -6.73
CA CYS A 371 33.61 18.79 -6.30
C CYS A 371 32.94 19.84 -5.41
N GLU A 372 31.63 20.10 -5.55
CA GLU A 372 30.85 21.12 -4.78
C GLU A 372 31.03 21.03 -3.26
N ARG A 373 31.59 19.94 -2.75
CA ARG A 373 31.86 19.65 -1.35
C ARG A 373 33.10 20.36 -0.77
N HIS A 374 34.04 20.78 -1.60
CA HIS A 374 35.32 21.33 -1.16
C HIS A 374 35.36 22.86 -1.23
N GLU A 375 36.39 23.47 -0.63
CA GLU A 375 36.59 24.93 -0.68
C GLU A 375 36.84 25.40 -2.12
N ARG A 376 36.38 26.61 -2.48
CA ARG A 376 36.42 27.11 -3.87
C ARG A 376 37.79 27.01 -4.55
N GLN A 377 38.89 27.24 -3.83
CA GLN A 377 40.24 27.14 -4.39
C GLN A 377 40.64 25.69 -4.70
N GLN A 378 40.15 24.73 -3.93
CA GLN A 378 40.44 23.31 -4.10
C GLN A 378 39.51 22.65 -5.13
N GLN A 379 38.30 23.19 -5.33
CA GLN A 379 37.33 22.73 -6.33
C GLN A 379 37.91 22.68 -7.74
N GLN A 380 38.68 23.69 -8.15
CA GLN A 380 39.24 23.75 -9.50
C GLN A 380 40.31 22.67 -9.73
N ILE A 381 41.20 22.46 -8.77
CA ILE A 381 42.25 21.43 -8.85
C ILE A 381 41.62 20.04 -8.86
N GLU A 382 40.65 19.79 -7.99
CA GLU A 382 39.95 18.51 -7.93
C GLU A 382 39.13 18.23 -9.18
N SER A 383 38.46 19.24 -9.74
CA SER A 383 37.71 19.09 -10.99
C SER A 383 38.62 18.68 -12.15
N LEU A 384 39.81 19.28 -12.26
CA LEU A 384 40.81 18.90 -13.26
C LEU A 384 41.33 17.47 -13.03
N HIS A 385 41.58 17.09 -11.78
CA HIS A 385 42.03 15.75 -11.43
C HIS A 385 40.97 14.69 -11.77
N LEU A 386 39.70 14.93 -11.41
CA LEU A 386 38.60 14.02 -11.75
C LEU A 386 38.37 13.93 -13.26
N ALA A 387 38.47 15.05 -13.99
CA ALA A 387 38.40 15.04 -15.45
C ALA A 387 39.50 14.16 -16.07
N ALA A 388 40.74 14.27 -15.58
CA ALA A 388 41.84 13.42 -16.03
C ALA A 388 41.61 11.93 -15.75
N LEU A 389 41.08 11.58 -14.56
CA LEU A 389 40.71 10.19 -14.23
C LEU A 389 39.59 9.67 -15.15
N VAL A 390 38.61 10.51 -15.48
CA VAL A 390 37.54 10.18 -16.43
C VAL A 390 38.10 9.91 -17.83
N ASP A 391 39.05 10.70 -18.30
CA ASP A 391 39.68 10.47 -19.61
C ASP A 391 40.51 9.17 -19.63
N GLN A 392 41.24 8.87 -18.55
CA GLN A 392 41.92 7.57 -18.39
C GLN A 392 40.94 6.40 -18.38
N LEU A 393 39.79 6.57 -17.74
CA LEU A 393 38.73 5.57 -17.72
C LEU A 393 38.13 5.36 -19.13
N ARG A 394 37.91 6.43 -19.89
CA ARG A 394 37.45 6.33 -21.30
C ARG A 394 38.41 5.50 -22.15
N LEU A 395 39.72 5.72 -22.00
CA LEU A 395 40.74 4.94 -22.70
C LEU A 395 40.71 3.47 -22.28
N THR A 396 40.67 3.20 -20.96
CA THR A 396 40.58 1.83 -20.42
C THR A 396 39.35 1.10 -20.92
N VAL A 397 38.20 1.77 -20.96
CA VAL A 397 36.95 1.23 -21.51
C VAL A 397 37.09 0.95 -23.01
N ARG A 398 37.69 1.87 -23.78
CA ARG A 398 37.89 1.71 -25.22
C ARG A 398 38.76 0.51 -25.56
N GLU A 399 39.79 0.24 -24.76
CA GLU A 399 40.70 -0.90 -24.95
C GLU A 399 40.03 -2.26 -24.68
N ARG A 400 39.02 -2.28 -23.80
CA ARG A 400 38.32 -3.51 -23.40
C ARG A 400 37.09 -3.81 -24.24
N LEU A 401 36.64 -2.85 -25.04
CA LEU A 401 35.44 -2.96 -25.87
C LEU A 401 35.78 -3.12 -27.35
N PRO A 402 34.92 -3.78 -28.15
CA PRO A 402 35.10 -3.85 -29.60
C PRO A 402 35.17 -2.47 -30.24
N ALA A 403 35.89 -2.37 -31.37
CA ALA A 403 36.03 -1.12 -32.12
C ALA A 403 34.69 -0.55 -32.62
N SER A 404 33.66 -1.40 -32.75
CA SER A 404 32.29 -1.04 -33.16
C SER A 404 31.52 -0.24 -32.11
N ILE A 405 31.98 -0.20 -30.86
CA ILE A 405 31.34 0.59 -29.80
C ILE A 405 31.50 2.08 -30.10
N THR A 406 30.41 2.83 -29.95
CA THR A 406 30.37 4.28 -30.20
C THR A 406 30.95 5.07 -29.02
N VAL A 407 31.33 6.33 -29.28
CA VAL A 407 31.77 7.25 -28.21
C VAL A 407 30.67 7.46 -27.16
N SER A 408 29.40 7.52 -27.57
CA SER A 408 28.28 7.67 -26.63
C SER A 408 28.13 6.47 -25.70
N GLN A 409 28.35 5.25 -26.21
CA GLN A 409 28.32 4.03 -25.40
C GLN A 409 29.48 3.96 -24.40
N ILE A 410 30.66 4.46 -24.78
CA ILE A 410 31.80 4.61 -23.85
C ILE A 410 31.44 5.58 -22.74
N ASP A 411 30.89 6.75 -23.08
CA ASP A 411 30.45 7.73 -22.09
C ASP A 411 29.34 7.19 -21.17
N ASP A 412 28.42 6.37 -21.68
CA ASP A 412 27.40 5.71 -20.85
C ASP A 412 28.02 4.75 -19.83
N LEU A 413 29.02 3.98 -20.23
CA LEU A 413 29.73 3.10 -19.31
C LEU A 413 30.55 3.89 -18.27
N VAL A 414 31.17 5.01 -18.68
CA VAL A 414 31.83 5.95 -17.75
C VAL A 414 30.82 6.47 -16.73
N ARG A 415 29.62 6.87 -17.15
CA ARG A 415 28.53 7.27 -16.23
C ARG A 415 28.16 6.14 -15.28
N VAL A 416 28.08 4.89 -15.75
CA VAL A 416 27.82 3.72 -14.90
C VAL A 416 28.88 3.61 -13.79
N VAL A 417 30.17 3.75 -14.13
CA VAL A 417 31.25 3.73 -13.13
C VAL A 417 31.06 4.87 -12.11
N LEU A 418 30.91 6.10 -12.59
CA LEU A 418 30.82 7.27 -11.72
C LEU A 418 29.60 7.23 -10.78
N LEU A 419 28.45 6.76 -11.26
CA LEU A 419 27.22 6.67 -10.46
C LEU A 419 27.21 5.49 -9.49
N THR A 420 27.97 4.43 -9.81
CA THR A 420 28.17 3.29 -8.90
C THR A 420 29.04 3.67 -7.71
N LEU A 421 29.97 4.60 -7.90
CA LEU A 421 30.71 5.19 -6.79
C LEU A 421 29.81 6.19 -6.05
N PRO A 422 29.95 6.34 -4.72
CA PRO A 422 29.11 7.24 -3.94
C PRO A 422 29.57 8.71 -4.04
N LEU A 423 30.07 9.11 -5.22
CA LEU A 423 30.57 10.45 -5.53
C LEU A 423 29.50 11.51 -5.31
N MET A 424 28.23 11.19 -5.56
CA MET A 424 27.09 12.12 -5.39
C MET A 424 26.30 11.95 -4.08
N ALA A 425 26.66 11.00 -3.21
CA ALA A 425 25.90 10.74 -1.97
C ALA A 425 26.11 11.83 -0.90
N SER A 426 25.03 12.22 -0.20
CA SER A 426 25.09 13.21 0.89
C SER A 426 26.00 12.78 2.04
N ARG A 427 26.72 13.74 2.64
CA ARG A 427 27.65 13.55 3.79
C ARG A 427 27.02 12.89 5.01
N ARG A 428 25.71 13.00 5.18
CA ARG A 428 24.97 12.50 6.35
C ARG A 428 24.57 11.02 6.26
N ILE A 429 24.94 10.32 5.19
CA ILE A 429 24.51 8.94 4.94
C ILE A 429 25.65 7.99 5.30
N ALA A 430 25.38 7.12 6.28
CA ALA A 430 26.22 6.04 6.77
C ALA A 430 26.73 5.13 5.62
N PRO A 431 27.87 4.44 5.80
CA PRO A 431 28.69 3.95 4.70
C PRO A 431 28.02 2.83 3.89
N ILE A 432 28.53 2.63 2.66
CA ILE A 432 28.50 1.33 1.98
C ILE A 432 28.83 0.31 3.07
N ALA A 433 27.86 -0.56 3.39
CA ALA A 433 27.88 -1.39 4.59
C ALA A 433 29.26 -1.99 4.90
N VAL A 434 29.58 -2.04 6.20
CA VAL A 434 30.76 -2.65 6.86
C VAL A 434 31.35 -3.84 6.09
N GLU A 435 32.07 -3.57 5.00
CA GLU A 435 32.98 -4.51 4.35
C GLU A 435 34.36 -4.21 4.90
N THR A 436 35.16 -5.26 5.13
CA THR A 436 36.49 -5.18 5.74
C THR A 436 37.44 -4.26 4.96
N ASP A 437 37.18 -4.06 3.67
CA ASP A 437 37.83 -3.06 2.82
C ASP A 437 36.79 -2.33 1.93
N PRO A 438 36.42 -1.09 2.26
CA PRO A 438 35.42 -0.34 1.50
C PRO A 438 35.86 0.00 0.08
N GLN A 439 37.16 0.06 -0.19
CA GLN A 439 37.69 0.38 -1.51
C GLN A 439 37.56 -0.82 -2.44
N VAL A 440 38.02 -1.99 -2.00
CA VAL A 440 37.88 -3.26 -2.76
C VAL A 440 36.40 -3.59 -3.00
N ALA A 441 35.52 -3.27 -2.05
CA ALA A 441 34.08 -3.37 -2.24
C ALA A 441 33.57 -2.48 -3.39
N ALA A 442 34.00 -1.21 -3.42
CA ALA A 442 33.61 -0.25 -4.45
C ALA A 442 34.07 -0.69 -5.85
N GLU A 443 35.31 -1.16 -5.98
CA GLU A 443 35.88 -1.69 -7.24
C GLU A 443 35.04 -2.87 -7.76
N ARG A 444 34.73 -3.84 -6.89
CA ARG A 444 33.88 -4.98 -7.22
C ARG A 444 32.49 -4.57 -7.67
N HIS A 445 31.89 -3.58 -7.01
CA HIS A 445 30.58 -3.06 -7.39
C HIS A 445 30.58 -2.35 -8.75
N VAL A 446 31.65 -1.60 -9.05
CA VAL A 446 31.85 -0.99 -10.38
C VAL A 446 31.92 -2.08 -11.46
N GLY A 447 32.74 -3.11 -11.25
CA GLY A 447 32.82 -4.26 -12.18
C GLY A 447 31.46 -4.91 -12.41
N ASN A 448 30.70 -5.17 -11.35
CA ASN A 448 29.36 -5.74 -11.45
C ASN A 448 28.36 -4.85 -12.20
N ALA A 449 28.39 -3.53 -11.97
CA ALA A 449 27.52 -2.58 -12.66
C ALA A 449 27.84 -2.49 -14.15
N ALA A 450 29.14 -2.45 -14.49
CA ALA A 450 29.64 -2.41 -15.86
C ALA A 450 29.28 -3.69 -16.63
N ALA A 451 29.49 -4.86 -16.02
CA ALA A 451 29.11 -6.14 -16.61
C ALA A 451 27.59 -6.21 -16.86
N LEU A 452 26.78 -5.82 -15.87
CA LEU A 452 25.32 -5.78 -16.03
C LEU A 452 24.88 -4.85 -17.16
N TRP A 453 25.48 -3.66 -17.27
CA TRP A 453 25.21 -2.73 -18.36
C TRP A 453 25.54 -3.35 -19.72
N ALA A 454 26.72 -3.97 -19.86
CA ALA A 454 27.14 -4.61 -21.12
C ALA A 454 26.19 -5.73 -21.52
N THR A 455 25.87 -6.65 -20.61
CA THR A 455 24.95 -7.75 -20.90
C THR A 455 23.59 -7.23 -21.36
N LEU A 456 23.06 -6.19 -20.72
CA LEU A 456 21.72 -5.66 -21.04
C LEU A 456 21.71 -4.78 -22.28
N HIS A 457 22.76 -4.00 -22.53
CA HIS A 457 22.79 -2.99 -23.59
C HIS A 457 23.44 -3.50 -24.89
N LEU A 458 24.44 -4.36 -24.77
CA LEU A 458 25.22 -4.87 -25.90
C LEU A 458 24.90 -6.33 -26.24
N GLY A 459 24.33 -7.10 -25.30
CA GLY A 459 23.91 -8.49 -25.52
C GLY A 459 25.00 -9.55 -25.31
N ASP A 460 26.25 -9.15 -25.10
CA ASP A 460 27.38 -10.05 -24.86
C ASP A 460 28.06 -9.78 -23.50
N ASP A 461 28.76 -10.79 -22.97
CA ASP A 461 29.59 -10.68 -21.77
C ASP A 461 31.01 -10.22 -22.16
N PHE A 462 31.22 -8.90 -22.16
CA PHE A 462 32.48 -8.27 -22.58
C PHE A 462 33.63 -8.35 -21.55
N ALA A 463 33.63 -9.34 -20.63
CA ALA A 463 34.63 -9.47 -19.56
C ALA A 463 34.85 -8.18 -18.73
N LEU A 464 33.87 -7.27 -18.74
CA LEU A 464 33.90 -5.98 -18.05
C LEU A 464 33.80 -6.13 -16.52
N GLY A 465 33.59 -7.34 -16.01
CA GLY A 465 33.70 -7.63 -14.58
C GLY A 465 35.06 -7.25 -14.00
N SER A 466 36.12 -7.35 -14.80
CA SER A 466 37.49 -6.95 -14.43
C SER A 466 37.73 -5.43 -14.49
N LEU A 467 36.75 -4.61 -14.90
CA LEU A 467 36.91 -3.15 -15.00
C LEU A 467 37.17 -2.53 -13.63
N GLY A 468 36.68 -3.17 -12.56
CA GLY A 468 36.95 -2.84 -11.17
C GLY A 468 38.45 -2.75 -10.84
N ASP A 469 39.27 -3.61 -11.47
CA ASP A 469 40.71 -3.72 -11.18
C ASP A 469 41.56 -2.65 -11.88
N SER A 470 40.94 -1.75 -12.66
CA SER A 470 41.68 -0.70 -13.36
C SER A 470 42.17 0.38 -12.42
N LEU A 471 43.38 0.91 -12.70
CA LEU A 471 43.97 1.99 -11.91
C LEU A 471 43.03 3.21 -11.81
N ALA A 472 42.36 3.59 -12.90
CA ALA A 472 41.42 4.71 -12.90
C ALA A 472 40.23 4.47 -11.95
N VAL A 473 39.66 3.26 -11.93
CA VAL A 473 38.58 2.91 -11.00
C VAL A 473 39.09 2.88 -9.56
N HIS A 474 40.28 2.33 -9.32
CA HIS A 474 40.92 2.32 -8.02
C HIS A 474 41.13 3.73 -7.46
N GLU A 475 41.67 4.66 -8.26
CA GLU A 475 41.85 6.08 -7.90
C GLU A 475 40.51 6.79 -7.64
N LEU A 476 39.50 6.57 -8.49
CA LEU A 476 38.15 7.13 -8.31
C LEU A 476 37.46 6.59 -7.05
N ALA A 477 37.60 5.29 -6.77
CA ALA A 477 37.09 4.67 -5.56
C ALA A 477 37.76 5.26 -4.32
N ARG A 478 39.09 5.39 -4.35
CA ARG A 478 39.85 6.03 -3.28
C ARG A 478 39.40 7.47 -3.04
N TYR A 479 39.22 8.27 -4.10
CA TYR A 479 38.69 9.63 -4.00
C TYR A 479 37.30 9.66 -3.35
N ALA A 480 36.39 8.78 -3.78
CA ALA A 480 35.03 8.69 -3.26
C ALA A 480 34.98 8.35 -1.75
N MET A 481 35.96 7.59 -1.26
CA MET A 481 36.04 7.17 0.14
C MET A 481 36.82 8.17 1.01
N ASN A 482 37.94 8.73 0.53
CA ASN A 482 38.78 9.67 1.29
C ASN A 482 38.14 11.04 1.52
N GLY A 483 37.28 11.51 0.63
CA GLY A 483 36.52 12.75 0.83
C GLY A 483 35.57 12.73 2.05
N ARG A 484 35.44 11.58 2.73
CA ARG A 484 34.59 11.38 3.90
C ARG A 484 35.35 11.37 5.23
N THR A 485 36.60 10.94 5.26
CA THR A 485 37.36 10.69 6.49
C THR A 485 38.04 11.93 7.08
N ASN A 486 38.40 12.92 6.26
CA ASN A 486 39.18 14.10 6.71
C ASN A 486 38.36 15.19 7.45
N ARG A 487 37.14 14.91 7.92
CA ARG A 487 36.27 15.91 8.58
C ARG A 487 35.43 15.38 9.76
N GLU A 488 35.78 14.20 10.30
CA GLU A 488 35.44 13.86 11.69
C GLU A 488 36.49 14.49 12.61
#